data_AF-A0A3C1H2U8-F1
#
_entry.id   AF-A0A3C1H2U8-F1
#
_cell.length_a   1.000
_cell.length_b   1.000
_cell.length_c   1.000
_cell.angle_alpha   90.00
_cell.angle_beta   90.00
_cell.angle_gamma   90.00
#
_symmetry.space_group_name_H-M   'P 1'
#
loop_
_entity.id
_entity.type
_entity.pdbx_description
1 polymer ?
#
loop_
_entity_poly.entity_id
_entity_poly.type
_entity_poly.pdbx_seq_one_letter_code
_entity_poly.pdbx_strand_id
1 'polypeptide(L)'
;MLILAIDTSGKTCSCAVTEDGVLLGYRMIYTQRAHSQILMPNVKSLLSDTGKRVQDVDLFAAANGPGSYTGLRIGIAAVQALAFAGGKQCAGISTLEGLAWNLSAKSGVICACLAARKNLCYCAFFRSDGLRVTRLT
;
A
#
# COMPACT_ATOMS: atom_id res chain seq x y z
N MET A 1 14.62 10.38 -1.82
CA MET A 1 13.81 9.80 -0.72
C MET A 1 13.30 8.44 -1.14
N LEU A 2 13.71 7.40 -0.42
CA LEU A 2 13.34 6.01 -0.65
C LEU A 2 12.15 5.61 0.23
N ILE A 3 11.04 5.17 -0.39
CA ILE A 3 9.82 4.76 0.31
C ILE A 3 9.56 3.28 0.06
N LEU A 4 9.34 2.50 1.12
CA LEU A 4 8.79 1.14 1.04
C LEU A 4 7.31 1.17 1.44
N ALA A 5 6.42 0.86 0.50
CA ALA A 5 4.98 0.78 0.72
C ALA A 5 4.50 -0.68 0.76
N ILE A 6 3.56 -0.98 1.66
CA ILE A 6 2.96 -2.30 1.86
C ILE A 6 1.43 -2.19 1.83
N ASP A 7 0.78 -3.07 1.07
CA ASP A 7 -0.67 -3.23 1.11
C ASP A 7 -1.04 -4.72 1.27
N THR A 8 -1.73 -4.99 2.38
CA THR A 8 -2.29 -6.29 2.77
C THR A 8 -3.80 -6.18 3.10
N SER A 9 -4.45 -5.08 2.68
CA SER A 9 -5.86 -4.79 2.93
C SER A 9 -6.81 -5.69 2.15
N GLY A 10 -6.37 -6.23 1.01
CA GLY A 10 -7.17 -7.06 0.12
C GLY A 10 -6.81 -8.56 0.14
N LYS A 11 -7.24 -9.26 -0.91
CA LYS A 11 -6.88 -10.66 -1.17
C LYS A 11 -5.44 -10.82 -1.67
N THR A 12 -4.85 -9.74 -2.14
CA THR A 12 -3.45 -9.69 -2.55
C THR A 12 -2.58 -9.15 -1.43
N CYS A 13 -1.38 -9.72 -1.30
CA CYS A 13 -0.29 -9.14 -0.53
C CYS A 13 0.64 -8.44 -1.51
N SER A 14 0.97 -7.18 -1.23
CA SER A 14 1.80 -6.39 -2.12
C SER A 14 2.76 -5.47 -1.39
N CYS A 15 3.89 -5.19 -2.04
CA CYS A 15 4.86 -4.20 -1.61
C CYS A 15 5.47 -3.50 -2.83
N ALA A 16 5.86 -2.24 -2.66
CA ALA A 16 6.49 -1.42 -3.70
C ALA A 16 7.59 -0.56 -3.11
N VAL A 17 8.64 -0.31 -3.90
CA VAL A 17 9.74 0.60 -3.54
C VAL A 17 9.79 1.73 -4.56
N THR A 18 9.82 2.96 -4.06
CA THR A 18 9.97 4.17 -4.88
C THR A 18 11.17 4.97 -4.40
N GLU A 19 11.83 5.67 -5.33
CA GLU A 19 12.91 6.61 -5.05
C GLU A 19 12.61 7.92 -5.76
N ASP A 20 12.46 9.01 -4.99
CA ASP A 20 12.22 10.36 -5.52
C ASP A 20 11.04 10.46 -6.50
N GLY A 21 9.96 9.73 -6.16
CA GLY A 21 8.73 9.67 -6.95
C GLY A 21 8.77 8.68 -8.12
N VAL A 22 9.91 8.02 -8.37
CA VAL A 22 10.06 6.99 -9.40
C VAL A 22 9.85 5.61 -8.79
N LEU A 23 9.00 4.78 -9.42
CA LEU A 23 8.81 3.39 -9.03
C LEU A 23 10.02 2.56 -9.44
N LEU A 24 10.75 2.00 -8.47
CA LEU A 24 11.87 1.10 -8.74
C LEU A 24 11.39 -0.34 -8.97
N GLY A 25 10.33 -0.74 -8.28
CA GLY A 25 9.74 -2.06 -8.45
C GLY A 25 8.58 -2.32 -7.48
N TYR A 26 7.80 -3.34 -7.79
CA TYR A 26 6.74 -3.81 -6.92
C TYR A 26 6.57 -5.33 -7.05
N ARG A 27 5.99 -5.94 -6.01
CA ARG A 27 5.56 -7.33 -6.02
C ARG A 27 4.11 -7.39 -5.54
N MET A 28 3.29 -8.16 -6.23
CA MET A 28 1.89 -8.39 -5.89
C MET A 28 1.56 -9.87 -6.07
N ILE A 29 1.01 -10.49 -5.04
CA ILE A 29 0.67 -11.91 -5.07
C ILE A 29 -0.75 -12.10 -4.57
N TYR A 30 -1.57 -12.74 -5.39
CA TYR A 30 -2.82 -13.36 -4.97
C TYR A 30 -2.54 -14.77 -4.45
N THR A 31 -2.83 -15.04 -3.18
CA THR A 31 -2.54 -16.33 -2.57
C THR A 31 -3.60 -16.73 -1.55
N GLN A 32 -3.68 -18.03 -1.28
CA GLN A 32 -4.45 -18.59 -0.17
C GLN A 32 -3.61 -18.72 1.12
N ARG A 33 -2.29 -18.53 1.03
CA ARG A 33 -1.41 -18.51 2.21
C ARG A 33 -1.67 -17.27 3.04
N ALA A 34 -1.38 -17.33 4.34
CA ALA A 34 -1.51 -16.17 5.21
C ALA A 34 -0.51 -15.08 4.79
N HIS A 35 -0.96 -13.81 4.72
CA HIS A 35 -0.11 -12.67 4.38
C HIS A 35 1.13 -12.58 5.28
N SER A 36 1.02 -12.97 6.55
CA SER A 36 2.14 -13.01 7.51
C SER A 36 3.27 -13.95 7.09
N GLN A 37 3.00 -14.98 6.31
CA GLN A 37 4.00 -15.94 5.83
C GLN A 37 4.73 -15.46 4.57
N ILE A 38 4.11 -14.57 3.79
CA ILE A 38 4.60 -14.20 2.46
C ILE A 38 5.11 -12.76 2.38
N LEU A 39 4.64 -11.85 3.25
CA LEU A 39 4.96 -10.42 3.16
C LEU A 39 6.46 -10.16 3.24
N MET A 40 7.10 -10.56 4.34
CA MET A 40 8.53 -10.27 4.56
C MET A 40 9.47 -10.95 3.56
N PRO A 41 9.22 -12.21 3.13
CA PRO A 41 9.96 -12.78 2.01
C PRO A 41 9.87 -11.95 0.73
N ASN A 42 8.68 -11.43 0.38
CA ASN A 42 8.53 -10.59 -0.81
C ASN A 42 9.21 -9.23 -0.67
N VAL A 43 9.13 -8.60 0.49
CA VAL A 43 9.85 -7.35 0.79
C VAL A 43 11.36 -7.55 0.63
N LYS A 44 11.90 -8.64 1.18
CA LYS A 44 13.32 -8.97 1.06
C LYS A 44 13.74 -9.17 -0.40
N SER A 45 12.96 -9.94 -1.17
CA SER A 45 13.24 -10.13 -2.59
C SER A 45 13.18 -8.83 -3.38
N LEU A 46 12.15 -8.00 -3.16
CA LEU A 46 12.00 -6.71 -3.85
C LEU A 46 13.18 -5.76 -3.59
N LEU A 47 13.60 -5.64 -2.33
CA LEU A 47 14.76 -4.81 -1.97
C LEU A 47 16.03 -5.33 -2.65
N SER A 48 16.24 -6.66 -2.65
CA SER A 48 17.37 -7.28 -3.34
C SER A 48 17.36 -7.02 -4.85
N ASP A 49 16.21 -7.17 -5.51
CA ASP A 49 16.08 -6.96 -6.97
C ASP A 49 16.31 -5.50 -7.37
N THR A 50 16.00 -4.55 -6.47
CA THR A 50 16.20 -3.11 -6.68
C THR A 50 17.56 -2.62 -6.19
N GLY A 51 18.43 -3.52 -5.69
CA GLY A 51 19.75 -3.17 -5.16
C GLY A 51 19.70 -2.30 -3.90
N LYS A 52 18.57 -2.28 -3.19
CA LYS A 52 18.35 -1.50 -1.97
C LYS A 52 18.42 -2.41 -0.75
N ARG A 53 18.71 -1.80 0.41
CA ARG A 53 18.61 -2.47 1.71
C ARG A 53 17.52 -1.80 2.53
N VAL A 54 17.01 -2.53 3.51
CA VAL A 54 15.98 -2.00 4.41
C VAL A 54 16.44 -0.76 5.18
N GLN A 55 17.74 -0.65 5.47
CA GLN A 55 18.33 0.51 6.14
C GLN A 55 18.37 1.76 5.27
N ASP A 56 18.32 1.60 3.95
CA ASP A 56 18.33 2.70 2.98
C ASP A 56 16.93 3.34 2.85
N VAL A 57 15.88 2.73 3.45
CA VAL A 57 14.51 3.24 3.41
C VAL A 57 14.36 4.44 4.35
N ASP A 58 13.83 5.54 3.83
CA ASP A 58 13.58 6.78 4.57
C ASP A 58 12.19 6.79 5.23
N LEU A 59 11.21 6.21 4.55
CA LEU A 59 9.80 6.20 4.96
C LEU A 59 9.16 4.84 4.69
N PHE A 60 8.45 4.32 5.68
CA PHE A 60 7.64 3.10 5.52
C PHE A 60 6.15 3.45 5.44
N ALA A 61 5.44 2.95 4.43
CA ALA A 61 4.02 3.22 4.25
C ALA A 61 3.20 1.93 4.30
N ALA A 62 2.04 1.97 4.97
CA ALA A 62 1.09 0.86 4.99
C ALA A 62 -0.30 1.33 4.58
N ALA A 63 -1.04 0.49 3.85
CA ALA A 63 -2.48 0.64 3.75
C ALA A 63 -3.11 0.56 5.16
N ASN A 64 -3.84 1.60 5.57
CA ASN A 64 -4.48 1.68 6.90
C ASN A 64 -6.00 1.42 6.85
N GLY A 65 -6.53 1.14 5.66
CA GLY A 65 -7.91 0.73 5.44
C GLY A 65 -8.73 1.71 4.60
N PRO A 66 -10.00 1.36 4.34
CA PRO A 66 -10.70 0.16 4.81
C PRO A 66 -10.26 -1.13 4.10
N GLY A 67 -10.57 -2.29 4.68
CA GLY A 67 -10.20 -3.60 4.10
C GLY A 67 -10.31 -4.77 5.08
N SER A 68 -9.61 -5.85 4.78
CA SER A 68 -9.48 -7.05 5.62
C SER A 68 -8.90 -6.68 6.99
N TYR A 69 -9.66 -6.92 8.06
CA TYR A 69 -9.23 -6.62 9.43
C TYR A 69 -7.90 -7.29 9.79
N THR A 70 -7.79 -8.59 9.52
CA THR A 70 -6.55 -9.35 9.77
C THR A 70 -5.44 -8.90 8.84
N GLY A 71 -5.76 -8.70 7.56
CA GLY A 71 -4.80 -8.28 6.54
C GLY A 71 -4.16 -6.93 6.86
N LEU A 72 -4.96 -5.92 7.15
CA LEU A 72 -4.50 -4.57 7.53
C LEU A 72 -3.56 -4.62 8.74
N ARG A 73 -3.91 -5.36 9.79
CA ARG A 73 -3.06 -5.46 10.98
C ARG A 73 -1.70 -6.11 10.69
N ILE A 74 -1.63 -7.07 9.78
CA ILE A 74 -0.35 -7.67 9.37
C ILE A 74 0.56 -6.63 8.72
N GLY A 75 0.04 -5.86 7.76
CA GLY A 75 0.82 -4.85 7.04
C GLY A 75 1.22 -3.67 7.93
N ILE A 76 0.28 -3.15 8.73
CA ILE A 76 0.54 -2.06 9.67
C ILE A 76 1.58 -2.47 10.71
N ALA A 77 1.44 -3.65 11.31
CA ALA A 77 2.41 -4.14 12.30
C ALA A 77 3.81 -4.32 11.69
N ALA A 78 3.90 -4.85 10.46
CA ALA A 78 5.18 -4.99 9.76
C ALA A 78 5.84 -3.63 9.51
N VAL A 79 5.10 -2.65 9.02
CA VAL A 79 5.60 -1.27 8.78
C VAL A 79 6.04 -0.60 10.07
N GLN A 80 5.23 -0.69 11.13
CA GLN A 80 5.59 -0.14 12.44
C GLN A 80 6.87 -0.78 13.00
N ALA A 81 7.01 -2.10 12.89
CA ALA A 81 8.20 -2.80 13.35
C ALA A 81 9.46 -2.40 12.56
N LEU A 82 9.36 -2.30 11.23
CA LEU A 82 10.47 -1.86 10.38
C LEU A 82 10.89 -0.42 10.66
N ALA A 83 9.91 0.48 10.77
CA ALA A 83 10.14 1.89 11.07
C ALA A 83 10.76 2.06 12.46
N PHE A 84 10.22 1.38 13.47
CA PHE A 84 10.75 1.41 14.84
C PHE A 84 12.18 0.88 14.91
N ALA A 85 12.47 -0.26 14.29
CA ALA A 85 13.80 -0.86 14.29
C ALA A 85 14.86 0.03 13.59
N GLY A 86 14.45 0.79 12.57
CA GLY A 86 15.34 1.70 11.83
C GLY A 86 15.39 3.13 12.37
N GLY A 87 14.60 3.46 13.40
CA GLY A 87 14.43 4.86 13.84
C GLY A 87 13.85 5.76 12.74
N LYS A 88 13.02 5.22 11.85
CA LYS A 88 12.44 5.89 10.68
C LYS A 88 10.98 6.25 10.90
N GLN A 89 10.45 7.13 10.07
CA GLN A 89 9.04 7.50 10.07
C GLN A 89 8.19 6.46 9.34
N CYS A 90 6.89 6.43 9.66
CA CYS A 90 5.92 5.66 8.90
C CYS A 90 4.63 6.44 8.63
N ALA A 91 3.94 6.11 7.53
CA ALA A 91 2.69 6.74 7.11
C ALA A 91 1.60 5.70 6.84
N GLY A 92 0.35 6.04 7.21
CA GLY A 92 -0.83 5.26 6.86
C GLY A 92 -1.51 5.85 5.63
N ILE A 93 -1.80 5.03 4.63
CA ILE A 93 -2.45 5.43 3.38
C ILE A 93 -3.83 4.79 3.28
N SER A 94 -4.85 5.55 2.88
CA SER A 94 -6.18 4.99 2.69
C SER A 94 -6.18 4.00 1.52
N THR A 95 -6.75 2.81 1.73
CA THR A 95 -6.94 1.81 0.67
C THR A 95 -7.80 2.34 -0.47
N LEU A 96 -8.85 3.12 -0.17
CA LEU A 96 -9.73 3.70 -1.19
C LEU A 96 -9.01 4.77 -2.02
N GLU A 97 -8.15 5.57 -1.38
CA GLU A 97 -7.32 6.54 -2.09
C GLU A 97 -6.30 5.85 -2.99
N GLY A 98 -5.62 4.82 -2.49
CA GLY A 98 -4.73 3.98 -3.29
C GLY A 98 -5.43 3.37 -4.51
N LEU A 99 -6.68 2.93 -4.37
CA LEU A 99 -7.50 2.47 -5.49
C LEU A 99 -7.76 3.58 -6.51
N ALA A 100 -8.10 4.79 -6.05
CA ALA A 100 -8.37 5.93 -6.92
C ALA A 100 -7.13 6.38 -7.72
N TRP A 101 -5.93 6.29 -7.13
CA TRP A 101 -4.67 6.63 -7.80
C TRP A 101 -4.37 5.78 -9.05
N ASN A 102 -4.91 4.56 -9.16
CA ASN A 102 -4.81 3.76 -10.38
C ASN A 102 -5.48 4.42 -11.60
N LEU A 103 -6.37 5.39 -11.38
CA LEU A 103 -7.08 6.13 -12.42
C LEU A 103 -6.66 7.61 -12.49
N SER A 104 -5.55 7.98 -11.82
CA SER A 104 -5.07 9.37 -11.72
C SER A 104 -4.77 10.04 -13.07
N ALA A 105 -4.46 9.26 -14.11
CA ALA A 105 -4.21 9.80 -15.46
C ALA A 105 -5.49 10.22 -16.20
N LYS A 106 -6.68 9.99 -15.63
CA LYS A 106 -7.96 10.36 -16.23
C LYS A 106 -8.62 11.47 -15.42
N SER A 107 -8.89 12.61 -16.05
CA SER A 107 -9.66 13.67 -15.42
C SER A 107 -11.13 13.24 -15.23
N GLY A 108 -11.69 13.48 -14.04
CA GLY A 108 -13.08 13.13 -13.75
C GLY A 108 -13.34 12.82 -12.27
N VAL A 109 -14.54 12.32 -12.00
CA VAL A 109 -14.93 11.81 -10.67
C VAL A 109 -14.70 10.30 -10.64
N ILE A 110 -14.00 9.83 -9.62
CA ILE A 110 -13.70 8.41 -9.37
C ILE A 110 -14.50 7.98 -8.15
N CYS A 111 -15.29 6.91 -8.29
CA CYS A 111 -15.91 6.21 -7.17
C CYS A 111 -15.04 5.00 -6.82
N ALA A 112 -14.23 5.10 -5.77
CA ALA A 112 -13.50 3.95 -5.26
C ALA A 112 -14.45 3.11 -4.40
N CYS A 113 -14.55 1.82 -4.69
CA CYS A 113 -15.46 0.91 -4.01
C CYS A 113 -14.73 -0.39 -3.66
N LEU A 114 -14.87 -0.82 -2.40
CA LEU A 114 -14.33 -2.07 -1.90
C LEU A 114 -15.45 -2.87 -1.22
N ALA A 115 -15.59 -4.14 -1.59
CA ALA A 115 -16.58 -5.02 -0.97
C ALA A 115 -16.31 -5.17 0.55
N ALA A 116 -17.35 -4.99 1.35
CA ALA A 116 -17.35 -5.24 2.79
C ALA A 116 -18.18 -6.50 3.10
N ARG A 117 -18.32 -6.84 4.39
CA ARG A 117 -19.17 -7.96 4.81
C ARG A 117 -20.65 -7.60 4.65
N LYS A 118 -21.52 -8.62 4.61
CA LYS A 118 -22.99 -8.48 4.64
C LYS A 118 -23.58 -7.65 3.48
N ASN A 119 -23.09 -7.82 2.25
CA ASN A 119 -23.55 -7.08 1.07
C ASN A 119 -23.42 -5.55 1.18
N LEU A 120 -22.47 -5.07 1.99
CA LEU A 120 -22.10 -3.67 2.08
C LEU A 120 -20.82 -3.42 1.28
N CYS A 121 -20.54 -2.15 1.02
CA CYS A 121 -19.25 -1.71 0.49
C CYS A 121 -18.71 -0.52 1.28
N TYR A 122 -17.39 -0.39 1.29
CA TYR A 122 -16.74 0.87 1.60
C TYR A 122 -16.61 1.65 0.30
N CYS A 123 -17.04 2.89 0.29
CA CYS A 123 -16.90 3.76 -0.86
C CYS A 123 -16.44 5.16 -0.46
N ALA A 124 -15.75 5.81 -1.40
CA ALA A 124 -15.39 7.22 -1.31
C ALA A 124 -15.30 7.79 -2.72
N PHE A 125 -15.67 9.06 -2.86
CA PHE A 125 -15.55 9.79 -4.10
C PHE A 125 -14.26 10.60 -4.12
N PHE A 126 -13.60 10.59 -5.26
CA PHE A 126 -12.40 11.36 -5.52
C PHE A 126 -12.59 12.14 -6.82
N ARG A 127 -11.88 13.25 -6.95
CA ARG A 127 -11.70 13.95 -8.21
C ARG A 127 -10.27 13.75 -8.66
N SER A 128 -10.09 13.42 -9.93
CA SER A 128 -8.79 13.51 -10.57
C SER A 128 -8.80 14.60 -11.64
N ASP A 129 -7.69 15.32 -11.74
CA ASP A 129 -7.44 16.32 -12.79
C ASP A 129 -6.53 15.78 -13.91
N GLY A 130 -6.10 14.52 -13.84
CA GLY A 130 -5.12 13.92 -14.75
C GLY A 130 -3.69 13.88 -14.18
N LEU A 131 -3.45 14.49 -13.02
CA LEU A 131 -2.15 14.51 -12.33
C LEU A 131 -2.27 14.20 -10.83
N ARG A 132 -3.36 14.66 -10.21
CA ARG A 132 -3.63 14.55 -8.78
C ARG A 132 -4.96 13.88 -8.55
N VAL A 133 -5.10 13.31 -7.35
CA VAL A 133 -6.35 12.76 -6.84
C VAL A 133 -6.67 13.50 -5.54
N THR A 134 -7.89 14.02 -5.43
CA THR A 134 -8.37 14.73 -4.23
C THR A 134 -9.66 14.09 -3.76
N ARG A 135 -9.73 13.75 -2.47
CA ARG A 135 -10.93 13.17 -1.88
C ARG A 135 -12.04 14.20 -1.77
N LEU A 136 -13.25 13.82 -2.19
CA LEU A 136 -14.45 14.66 -2.12
C LEU A 136 -15.29 14.38 -0.88
N THR A 137 -15.32 13.11 -0.44
CA THR A 137 -16.09 12.60 0.71
C THR A 137 -15.37 11.42 1.33
#